data_AF-A0A428VVR0-F1
#
_entry.id   AF-A0A428VVR0-F1
#
_cell.length_a   1.000
_cell.length_b   1.000
_cell.length_c   1.000
_cell.angle_alpha   90.00
_cell.angle_beta   90.00
_cell.angle_gamma   90.00
#
_symmetry.space_group_name_H-M   'P 1'
#
loop_
_entity.id
_entity.type
_entity.pdbx_description
1 polymer ?
#
loop_
_entity_poly.entity_id
_entity_poly.type
_entity_poly.pdbx_seq_one_letter_code
_entity_poly.pdbx_strand_id
1 'polypeptide(L)'
;MNDNNENAQSNQVRLLDFEATCPDCAVAVGEPHEYDEYDGGCDVARCLVTGLQRLMCDLDHDCGRDVWTGWWPGLVDCEQLGWMIGPGLPDLNRLYTEATWDPARCVWVKAD
;
A
#
# COMPACT_ATOMS: atom_id res chain seq x y z
N MET A 1 -21.82 19.83 -33.10
CA MET A 1 -20.35 19.86 -33.21
C MET A 1 -19.81 19.90 -31.80
N ASN A 2 -18.97 18.92 -31.49
CA ASN A 2 -18.31 18.72 -30.21
C ASN A 2 -17.51 19.97 -29.82
N ASP A 3 -17.23 20.15 -28.53
CA ASP A 3 -15.87 19.86 -28.07
C ASP A 3 -15.85 19.59 -26.56
N ASN A 4 -15.33 18.40 -26.27
CA ASN A 4 -15.03 17.89 -24.95
C ASN A 4 -14.02 18.81 -24.26
N ASN A 5 -14.20 19.07 -22.96
CA ASN A 5 -13.10 19.54 -22.13
C ASN A 5 -13.01 18.68 -20.87
N GLU A 6 -12.37 17.52 -21.09
CA GLU A 6 -11.36 16.89 -20.24
C GLU A 6 -11.52 17.13 -18.73
N ASN A 7 -12.23 16.19 -18.09
CA ASN A 7 -12.17 16.00 -16.65
C ASN A 7 -10.81 15.38 -16.29
N ALA A 8 -9.75 16.19 -16.36
CA ALA A 8 -8.42 15.87 -15.86
C ALA A 8 -8.43 15.97 -14.33
N GLN A 9 -9.14 15.05 -13.66
CA GLN A 9 -9.01 14.86 -12.22
C GLN A 9 -7.69 14.13 -11.98
N SER A 10 -6.67 14.95 -11.75
CA SER A 10 -5.30 14.62 -11.42
C SER A 10 -5.19 13.65 -10.23
N ASN A 11 -4.73 12.42 -10.50
CA ASN A 11 -3.58 11.70 -9.93
C ASN A 11 -3.03 12.10 -8.54
N GLN A 12 -3.88 12.37 -7.56
CA GLN A 12 -3.47 12.74 -6.22
C GLN A 12 -4.20 11.87 -5.19
N VAL A 13 -3.41 11.07 -4.44
CA VAL A 13 -3.84 10.49 -3.17
C VAL A 13 -4.48 11.61 -2.36
N ARG A 14 -5.74 11.44 -1.96
CA ARG A 14 -6.45 12.53 -1.29
C ARG A 14 -5.97 12.60 0.15
N LEU A 15 -5.76 13.82 0.65
CA LEU A 15 -5.49 14.05 2.07
C LEU A 15 -6.60 13.47 2.98
N LEU A 16 -7.81 13.26 2.46
CA LEU A 16 -8.91 12.61 3.16
C LEU A 16 -8.65 11.13 3.46
N ASP A 17 -7.75 10.48 2.72
CA ASP A 17 -7.43 9.06 2.88
C ASP A 17 -6.18 8.89 3.79
N PHE A 18 -5.65 9.97 4.38
CA PHE A 18 -4.53 9.97 5.31
C PHE A 18 -4.98 9.75 6.76
N GLU A 19 -4.26 8.89 7.47
CA GLU A 19 -4.52 8.49 8.85
C GLU A 19 -3.23 8.67 9.68
N ALA A 20 -3.24 9.59 10.65
CA ALA A 20 -2.03 9.96 11.41
C ALA A 20 -1.44 8.80 12.26
N THR A 21 -2.27 7.81 12.56
CA THR A 21 -1.90 6.61 13.32
C THR A 21 -2.45 5.38 12.61
N CYS A 22 -1.74 4.25 12.71
CA CYS A 22 -2.21 2.98 12.17
C CYS A 22 -3.56 2.61 12.82
N PRO A 23 -4.62 2.31 12.05
CA PRO A 23 -5.92 1.95 12.63
C PRO A 23 -5.93 0.65 13.46
N ASP A 24 -4.91 -0.19 13.30
CA ASP A 24 -4.79 -1.48 13.99
C ASP A 24 -3.90 -1.40 15.23
N CYS A 25 -2.61 -1.05 15.05
CA CYS A 25 -1.63 -1.00 16.17
C CYS A 25 -1.35 0.41 16.72
N ALA A 26 -2.06 1.44 16.26
CA ALA A 26 -2.00 2.82 16.75
C ALA A 26 -0.65 3.57 16.65
N VAL A 27 0.41 2.97 16.10
CA VAL A 27 1.70 3.65 15.88
C VAL A 27 1.56 4.85 14.95
N ALA A 28 2.37 5.89 15.17
CA ALA A 28 2.31 7.12 14.38
C ALA A 28 2.97 6.96 13.01
N VAL A 29 2.70 7.90 12.10
CA VAL A 29 3.40 7.95 10.80
C VAL A 29 4.91 8.05 11.01
N GLY A 30 5.66 7.18 10.33
CA GLY A 30 7.11 7.07 10.47
C GLY A 30 7.57 6.07 11.53
N GLU A 31 6.67 5.52 12.33
CA GLU A 31 6.98 4.49 13.32
C GLU A 31 6.78 3.07 12.76
N PRO A 32 7.63 2.10 13.16
CA PRO A 32 7.46 0.72 12.74
C PRO A 32 6.17 0.14 13.35
N HIS A 33 5.45 -0.64 12.55
CA HIS A 33 4.30 -1.40 13.05
C HIS A 33 4.71 -2.34 14.19
N GLU A 34 3.84 -2.48 15.18
CA GLU A 34 4.03 -3.43 16.29
C GLU A 34 4.28 -4.83 15.74
N TYR A 35 5.22 -5.54 16.36
CA TYR A 35 5.59 -6.90 16.02
C TYR A 35 5.49 -7.77 17.28
N ASP A 36 4.80 -8.88 17.14
CA ASP A 36 4.71 -9.94 18.13
C ASP A 36 5.12 -11.26 17.48
N GLU A 37 5.81 -12.12 18.25
CA GLU A 37 6.37 -13.38 17.74
C GLU A 37 5.34 -14.51 17.64
N TYR A 38 4.18 -14.39 18.29
CA TYR A 38 3.13 -15.41 18.36
C TYR A 38 2.04 -15.19 17.32
N ASP A 39 1.61 -13.94 17.12
CA ASP A 39 0.56 -13.62 16.15
C ASP A 39 1.04 -12.80 14.95
N GLY A 40 2.31 -12.35 14.94
CA GLY A 40 2.93 -11.56 13.88
C GLY A 40 2.71 -10.04 14.00
N GLY A 41 1.92 -9.58 14.98
CA GLY A 41 1.60 -8.19 15.27
C GLY A 41 0.52 -7.60 14.37
N CYS A 42 0.81 -6.43 13.79
CA CYS A 42 -0.18 -5.62 13.07
C CYS A 42 -0.68 -6.24 11.74
N ASP A 43 -2.01 -6.24 11.55
CA ASP A 43 -2.74 -6.64 10.33
C ASP A 43 -2.42 -5.76 9.12
N VAL A 44 -1.97 -4.53 9.33
CA VAL A 44 -1.65 -3.57 8.26
C VAL A 44 -0.20 -3.72 7.78
N ALA A 45 0.68 -4.27 8.61
CA ALA A 45 2.10 -4.35 8.30
C ALA A 45 2.36 -5.24 7.08
N ARG A 46 3.26 -4.79 6.20
CA ARG A 46 3.74 -5.57 5.05
C ARG A 46 5.04 -6.31 5.36
N CYS A 47 5.23 -7.44 4.69
CA CYS A 47 6.54 -8.04 4.53
C CYS A 47 7.32 -7.23 3.48
N LEU A 48 8.51 -6.73 3.84
CA LEU A 48 9.34 -5.93 2.95
C LEU A 48 9.97 -6.76 1.82
N VAL A 49 10.03 -8.09 1.98
CA VAL A 49 10.54 -9.01 0.96
C VAL A 49 9.49 -9.28 -0.13
N THR A 50 8.22 -9.43 0.24
CA THR A 50 7.15 -9.87 -0.68
C THR A 50 6.16 -8.76 -1.05
N GLY A 51 6.08 -7.68 -0.26
CA GLY A 51 5.10 -6.60 -0.41
C GLY A 51 3.70 -6.96 0.08
N LEU A 52 3.47 -8.21 0.48
CA LEU A 52 2.18 -8.71 0.97
C LEU A 52 2.06 -8.53 2.49
N GLN A 53 0.88 -8.79 3.04
CA GLN A 53 0.63 -8.72 4.48
C GLN A 53 1.63 -9.60 5.25
N ARG A 54 2.27 -9.02 6.26
CA ARG A 54 3.29 -9.70 7.08
C ARG A 54 2.71 -10.88 7.83
N LEU A 55 1.51 -10.73 8.40
CA LEU A 55 0.84 -11.79 9.16
C LEU A 55 0.56 -13.06 8.35
N MET A 56 0.41 -12.91 7.04
CA MET A 56 0.12 -14.01 6.13
C MET A 56 1.38 -14.52 5.41
N CYS A 57 2.56 -14.04 5.79
CA CYS A 57 3.81 -14.48 5.20
C CYS A 57 4.33 -15.74 5.91
N ASP A 58 4.42 -16.85 5.18
CA ASP A 58 4.83 -18.17 5.65
C ASP A 58 6.22 -18.59 5.14
N LEU A 59 6.94 -17.67 4.50
CA LEU A 59 8.27 -17.91 3.93
C LEU A 59 9.37 -17.80 5.00
N ASP A 60 10.42 -18.61 4.84
CA ASP A 60 11.58 -18.60 5.74
C ASP A 60 12.51 -17.41 5.46
N HIS A 61 12.16 -16.24 5.99
CA HIS A 61 12.97 -15.03 5.96
C HIS A 61 12.58 -14.04 7.08
N ASP A 62 13.44 -13.05 7.31
CA ASP A 62 13.05 -11.86 8.08
C ASP A 62 12.19 -10.94 7.19
N CYS A 63 10.92 -10.78 7.56
CA CYS A 63 9.97 -9.91 6.85
C CYS A 63 10.37 -8.43 6.93
N GLY A 64 11.30 -8.07 7.82
CA GLY A 64 11.68 -6.70 8.11
C GLY A 64 10.69 -6.00 9.05
N ARG A 65 10.79 -4.67 9.07
CA ARG A 65 10.00 -3.79 9.94
C ARG A 65 9.36 -2.69 9.10
N ASP A 66 8.18 -2.99 8.58
CA ASP A 66 7.35 -2.01 7.85
C ASP A 66 6.95 -0.85 8.76
N VAL A 67 6.84 0.32 8.15
CA VAL A 67 6.60 1.60 8.83
C VAL A 67 5.26 2.15 8.40
N TRP A 68 4.48 2.66 9.36
CA TRP A 68 3.22 3.29 9.04
C TRP A 68 3.45 4.57 8.21
N THR A 69 2.96 4.59 6.98
CA THR A 69 3.17 5.72 6.07
C THR A 69 2.08 6.78 6.17
N GLY A 70 0.97 6.47 6.85
CA GLY A 70 -0.23 7.29 6.90
C GLY A 70 -1.29 6.90 5.88
N TRP A 71 -1.02 5.92 5.02
CA TRP A 71 -1.98 5.42 4.03
C TRP A 71 -2.07 3.89 4.07
N TRP A 72 -3.25 3.38 3.75
CA TRP A 72 -3.48 1.94 3.61
C TRP A 72 -2.55 1.34 2.53
N PRO A 73 -1.99 0.14 2.76
CA PRO A 73 -1.18 -0.58 1.80
C PRO A 73 -1.81 -0.64 0.40
N GLY A 74 -1.02 -0.34 -0.62
CA GLY A 74 -1.43 -0.38 -2.02
C GLY A 74 -2.16 0.88 -2.53
N LEU A 75 -2.65 1.78 -1.67
CA LEU A 75 -3.31 3.02 -2.12
C LEU A 75 -2.35 3.90 -2.95
N VAL A 76 -1.18 4.21 -2.37
CA VAL A 76 -0.18 5.07 -3.02
C VAL A 76 0.36 4.41 -4.30
N ASP A 77 0.57 3.09 -4.28
CA ASP A 77 1.05 2.34 -5.44
C ASP A 77 0.02 2.38 -6.59
N CYS A 78 -1.25 2.09 -6.30
CA CYS A 78 -2.33 2.15 -7.29
C CYS A 78 -2.49 3.56 -7.88
N GLU A 79 -2.43 4.61 -7.06
CA GLU A 79 -2.47 6.00 -7.54
C GLU A 79 -1.30 6.29 -8.49
N GLN A 80 -0.07 5.91 -8.14
CA GLN A 80 1.10 6.10 -9.01
C GLN A 80 1.01 5.33 -10.33
N LEU A 81 0.39 4.14 -10.31
CA LEU A 81 0.21 3.29 -11.48
C LEU A 81 -1.01 3.69 -12.33
N GLY A 82 -1.90 4.54 -11.80
CA GLY A 82 -3.19 4.88 -12.40
C GLY A 82 -4.21 3.74 -12.33
N TRP A 83 -4.09 2.84 -11.35
CA TRP A 83 -4.92 1.64 -11.18
C TRP A 83 -5.98 1.85 -10.09
N MET A 84 -6.92 2.74 -10.40
CA MET A 84 -8.03 3.12 -9.51
C MET A 84 -9.35 2.65 -10.10
N ILE A 85 -10.22 2.06 -9.28
CA ILE A 85 -11.61 1.77 -9.66
C ILE A 85 -12.43 3.07 -9.66
N GLY A 86 -12.09 3.98 -8.75
CA GLY A 86 -12.66 5.32 -8.63
C GLY A 86 -11.86 6.18 -7.65
N PRO A 87 -12.29 7.43 -7.39
CA PRO A 87 -11.55 8.35 -6.52
C PRO A 87 -11.36 7.79 -5.10
N GLY A 88 -10.11 7.53 -4.72
CA GLY A 88 -9.74 6.92 -3.43
C GLY A 88 -10.11 5.44 -3.28
N LEU A 89 -10.44 4.75 -4.38
CA LEU A 89 -10.76 3.32 -4.40
C LEU A 89 -9.70 2.56 -5.23
N PRO A 90 -8.60 2.10 -4.62
CA PRO A 90 -7.51 1.44 -5.34
C PRO A 90 -7.95 0.06 -5.86
N ASP A 91 -7.52 -0.29 -7.08
CA ASP A 91 -7.73 -1.63 -7.64
C ASP A 91 -6.68 -2.61 -7.09
N LEU A 92 -6.82 -2.99 -5.82
CA LEU A 92 -5.87 -3.89 -5.15
C LEU A 92 -5.82 -5.28 -5.78
N ASN A 93 -6.94 -5.75 -6.34
CA ASN A 93 -6.96 -7.03 -7.05
C ASN A 93 -6.02 -7.00 -8.25
N ARG A 94 -6.07 -5.91 -9.03
CA ARG A 94 -5.15 -5.71 -10.14
C ARG A 94 -3.72 -5.51 -9.66
N LEU A 95 -3.50 -4.73 -8.61
CA LEU A 95 -2.18 -4.50 -8.02
C LEU A 95 -1.48 -5.83 -7.70
N TYR A 96 -2.14 -6.71 -6.93
CA TYR A 96 -1.53 -7.95 -6.47
C TYR A 96 -1.45 -9.06 -7.53
N THR A 97 -2.11 -8.90 -8.69
CA THR A 97 -2.10 -9.92 -9.76
C THR A 97 -1.31 -9.50 -11.01
N GLU A 98 -1.16 -8.20 -11.25
CA GLU A 98 -0.49 -7.66 -12.45
C GLU A 98 0.78 -6.84 -12.15
N ALA A 99 0.99 -6.34 -10.93
CA ALA A 99 2.21 -5.63 -10.58
C ALA A 99 3.31 -6.59 -10.09
N THR A 100 4.55 -6.13 -10.11
CA THR A 100 5.70 -6.79 -9.48
C THR A 100 6.17 -5.96 -8.28
N TRP A 101 6.46 -6.64 -7.17
CA TRP A 101 7.03 -5.99 -5.99
C TRP A 101 8.51 -5.68 -6.21
N ASP A 102 8.94 -4.44 -5.94
CA ASP A 102 10.34 -4.06 -5.86
C ASP A 102 10.76 -3.98 -4.37
N PRO A 103 11.43 -5.01 -3.83
CA PRO A 103 11.81 -5.04 -2.41
C PRO A 103 12.89 -4.01 -2.07
N ALA A 104 13.68 -3.54 -3.03
CA ALA A 104 14.70 -2.52 -2.77
C ALA A 104 14.09 -1.14 -2.54
N ARG A 105 12.93 -0.88 -3.15
CA ARG A 105 12.20 0.39 -3.06
C ARG A 105 10.94 0.30 -2.20
N CYS A 106 10.51 -0.90 -1.82
CA CYS A 106 9.28 -1.16 -1.09
C CYS A 106 8.02 -0.57 -1.77
N VAL A 107 7.94 -0.74 -3.09
CA VAL A 107 6.82 -0.27 -3.93
C VAL A 107 6.42 -1.33 -4.95
N TRP A 108 5.16 -1.27 -5.39
CA TRP A 108 4.70 -2.06 -6.54
C TRP A 108 4.97 -1.30 -7.84
N VAL A 109 5.50 -2.00 -8.84
CA VAL A 109 5.78 -1.46 -10.18
C VAL A 109 5.05 -2.27 -11.24
N LYS A 110 4.84 -1.69 -12.44
CA LYS A 110 4.30 -2.48 -13.57
C LYS A 110 5.23 -3.66 -13.85
N ALA A 111 4.65 -4.84 -14.09
CA ALA A 111 5.41 -5.96 -14.63
C ALA A 111 5.96 -5.59 -16.02
N ASP A 112 7.19 -6.05 -16.31
CA ASP A 112 7.85 -5.87 -17.62
C ASP A 112 7.19 -6.68 -18.74
#